data_AF-A0A535KTP0-F1
#
_entry.id   AF-A0A535KTP0-F1
#
_cell.length_a   1.000
_cell.length_b   1.000
_cell.length_c   1.000
_cell.angle_alpha   90.00
_cell.angle_beta   90.00
_cell.angle_gamma   90.00
#
_symmetry.space_group_name_H-M   'P 1'
#
loop_
_entity.id
_entity.type
_entity.pdbx_description
1 polymer ?
#
loop_
_entity_poly.entity_id
_entity_poly.type
_entity_poly.pdbx_seq_one_letter_code
_entity_poly.pdbx_strand_id
1 'polypeptide(L)' 'MKLGLLTAAFPDLSLDQVARWAHENGFEALEIACWPSGSGERRRYAGVSHIDVDDFDPKAVRQLLRKYDLEISSLAYYPN' A
#
# COMPACT_ATOMS: atom_id res chain seq x y z
N MET A 1 14.86 -14.84 -3.42
CA MET A 1 14.88 -13.37 -3.55
C MET A 1 13.47 -12.97 -3.96
N LYS A 2 12.83 -12.03 -3.26
CA LYS A 2 11.43 -11.65 -3.52
C LYS A 2 11.35 -10.36 -4.31
N LEU A 3 10.46 -10.28 -5.29
CA LEU A 3 10.20 -9.03 -6.01
C LEU A 3 9.14 -8.20 -5.28
N GLY A 4 9.50 -6.96 -4.93
CA GLY A 4 8.64 -6.03 -4.19
C GLY A 4 8.09 -4.89 -5.05
N LEU A 5 6.97 -4.30 -4.63
CA LEU A 5 6.32 -3.17 -5.27
C LEU A 5 5.97 -2.09 -4.24
N LEU A 6 6.34 -0.84 -4.53
CA LEU A 6 5.86 0.33 -3.78
C LEU A 6 4.46 0.73 -4.26
N THR A 7 3.48 0.72 -3.36
CA THR A 7 2.07 0.96 -3.72
C THR A 7 1.80 2.38 -4.20
N ALA A 8 2.67 3.36 -3.90
CA ALA A 8 2.54 4.75 -4.36
C ALA A 8 2.52 4.90 -5.90
N ALA A 9 2.93 3.86 -6.65
CA ALA A 9 2.80 3.82 -8.10
C ALA A 9 1.34 3.79 -8.62
N PHE A 10 0.37 3.49 -7.75
CA PHE A 10 -1.05 3.34 -8.10
C PHE A 10 -1.94 4.32 -7.32
N PRO A 11 -1.96 5.61 -7.68
CA PRO A 11 -2.66 6.65 -6.91
C PRO A 11 -4.18 6.50 -6.86
N ASP A 12 -4.77 5.88 -7.87
CA ASP A 12 -6.22 5.79 -8.04
C ASP A 12 -6.78 4.41 -7.64
N LEU A 13 -5.93 3.50 -7.16
CA LEU A 13 -6.34 2.16 -6.73
C LEU A 13 -6.44 2.08 -5.21
N SER A 14 -7.37 1.26 -4.74
CA SER A 14 -7.39 0.80 -3.35
C SER A 14 -6.31 -0.23 -3.07
N LEU A 15 -6.00 -0.47 -1.80
CA LEU A 15 -5.02 -1.48 -1.42
C LEU A 15 -5.39 -2.89 -1.89
N ASP A 16 -6.69 -3.25 -1.91
CA ASP A 16 -7.14 -4.54 -2.45
C ASP A 16 -6.89 -4.65 -3.97
N GLN A 17 -7.13 -3.57 -4.71
CA GLN A 17 -6.85 -3.52 -6.14
C GLN A 17 -5.35 -3.62 -6.44
N VAL A 18 -4.50 -2.92 -5.67
CA VAL A 18 -3.04 -3.03 -5.81
C VAL A 18 -2.55 -4.43 -5.45
N ALA A 19 -3.04 -5.00 -4.35
CA ALA A 19 -2.67 -6.35 -3.92
C ALA A 19 -3.06 -7.40 -4.97
N ARG A 20 -4.28 -7.30 -5.52
CA ARG A 20 -4.72 -8.16 -6.61
C ARG A 20 -3.82 -8.02 -7.84
N TRP A 21 -3.56 -6.80 -8.29
CA TRP A 21 -2.72 -6.54 -9.46
C TRP A 21 -1.30 -7.07 -9.25
N ALA A 22 -0.71 -6.82 -8.08
CA ALA A 22 0.63 -7.27 -7.74
C ALA A 22 0.73 -8.81 -7.78
N HIS A 23 -0.24 -9.52 -7.19
CA HIS A 23 -0.33 -10.97 -7.25
C HIS A 23 -0.47 -11.50 -8.68
N GLU A 24 -1.39 -10.93 -9.46
CA GLU A 24 -1.61 -11.30 -10.87
C GLU A 24 -0.36 -11.07 -11.75
N ASN A 25 0.54 -10.17 -11.34
CA ASN A 25 1.78 -9.85 -12.04
C ASN A 25 3.04 -10.50 -11.41
N GLY A 26 2.88 -11.40 -10.43
CA GLY A 26 3.98 -12.18 -9.86
C GLY A 26 4.88 -11.44 -8.86
N PHE A 27 4.42 -10.33 -8.28
CA PHE A 27 5.06 -9.73 -7.12
C PHE A 27 4.76 -10.54 -5.86
N GLU A 28 5.68 -10.52 -4.91
CA GLU A 28 5.60 -11.32 -3.67
C GLU A 28 5.51 -10.45 -2.41
N ALA A 29 5.85 -9.16 -2.52
CA ALA A 29 5.85 -8.25 -1.39
C ALA A 29 5.42 -6.83 -1.78
N LEU A 30 4.83 -6.11 -0.81
CA LEU A 30 4.46 -4.71 -0.95
C LEU A 30 5.18 -3.83 0.07
N GLU A 31 5.73 -2.72 -0.42
CA GLU A 31 6.03 -1.52 0.37
C GLU A 31 4.80 -0.61 0.31
N ILE A 32 4.12 -0.42 1.44
CA ILE A 32 2.79 0.19 1.45
C ILE A 32 2.88 1.66 1.86
N ALA A 33 2.46 2.56 0.99
CA ALA A 33 2.33 3.98 1.31
C ALA A 33 1.30 4.18 2.43
N CYS A 34 1.75 4.77 3.53
CA CYS A 34 0.97 4.95 4.74
C CYS A 34 1.20 6.35 5.34
N TRP A 35 0.13 7.14 5.46
CA TRP A 35 0.10 8.44 6.15
C TRP A 35 -1.36 8.91 6.29
N PRO A 36 -1.63 10.01 7.03
CA PRO A 36 -2.98 10.56 7.13
C PRO A 36 -3.56 10.89 5.77
N SER A 37 -4.75 10.36 5.46
CA SER A 37 -5.42 10.64 4.18
C SER A 37 -5.91 12.09 4.07
N GLY A 38 -6.05 12.79 5.19
CA GLY A 38 -6.62 14.13 5.32
C GLY A 38 -5.67 15.31 5.12
N SER A 39 -4.36 15.10 4.96
CA SER A 39 -3.42 16.20 4.66
C SER A 39 -3.58 16.62 3.20
N GLY A 40 -4.46 17.59 2.96
CA GLY A 40 -5.01 18.00 1.66
C GLY A 40 -4.06 18.55 0.59
N GLU A 41 -2.78 18.18 0.59
CA GLU A 41 -1.84 18.54 -0.47
C GLU A 41 -1.66 17.37 -1.43
N ARG A 42 -2.33 17.44 -2.58
CA ARG A 42 -2.28 16.44 -3.66
C ARG A 42 -0.90 16.46 -4.34
N ARG A 43 0.12 15.95 -3.66
CA ARG A 43 1.48 15.85 -4.20
C ARG A 43 1.61 14.57 -5.03
N ARG A 44 2.28 14.65 -6.19
CA ARG A 44 2.35 13.56 -7.19
C ARG A 44 2.79 12.18 -6.64
N TYR A 45 3.56 12.15 -5.55
CA TYR A 45 3.97 10.93 -4.85
C TYR A 45 3.64 10.95 -3.36
N ALA A 46 3.45 12.14 -2.77
CA ALA A 46 3.13 12.35 -1.36
C ALA A 46 1.62 12.42 -1.06
N GLY A 47 0.75 12.20 -2.06
CA GLY A 47 -0.70 12.19 -1.89
C GLY A 47 -1.35 10.80 -1.86
N VAL A 48 -0.60 9.74 -2.19
CA VAL A 48 -1.11 8.36 -2.24
C VAL A 48 -1.02 7.71 -0.86
N SER A 49 -2.15 7.53 -0.18
CA SER A 49 -2.24 6.72 1.04
C SER A 49 -3.07 5.47 0.78
N HIS A 50 -2.44 4.30 0.90
CA HIS A 50 -3.15 3.02 0.86
C HIS A 50 -3.50 2.50 2.26
N ILE A 51 -2.80 3.01 3.28
CA ILE A 51 -3.11 2.84 4.69
C ILE A 51 -3.23 4.23 5.30
N ASP A 52 -4.47 4.61 5.60
CA ASP A 52 -4.69 5.76 6.45
C ASP A 52 -4.31 5.40 7.89
N VAL A 53 -3.35 6.14 8.46
CA VAL A 53 -2.85 5.88 9.81
C VAL A 53 -3.79 6.42 10.88
N ASP A 54 -4.68 7.36 10.54
CA ASP A 54 -5.68 7.89 11.46
C ASP A 54 -6.86 6.92 11.67
N ASP A 55 -7.14 6.07 10.67
CA ASP A 55 -8.20 5.05 10.69
C ASP A 55 -7.65 3.68 10.27
N PHE A 56 -6.66 3.18 11.02
CA PHE A 56 -5.92 1.96 10.66
C PHE A 56 -6.43 0.69 11.38
N ASP A 57 -6.89 -0.30 10.61
CA ASP A 57 -7.06 -1.69 11.09
C ASP A 57 -5.93 -2.62 10.58
N PRO A 58 -4.92 -2.93 11.40
CA PRO A 58 -3.84 -3.83 11.01
C PRO A 58 -4.28 -5.28 10.80
N LYS A 59 -5.38 -5.74 11.42
CA LYS A 59 -5.87 -7.11 11.20
C LYS A 59 -6.48 -7.23 9.81
N ALA A 60 -7.30 -6.27 9.40
CA ALA A 60 -7.88 -6.21 8.06
C ALA A 60 -6.79 -6.17 6.97
N VAL A 61 -5.78 -5.30 7.12
CA VAL A 61 -4.68 -5.22 6.15
C VAL A 61 -3.91 -6.54 6.04
N ARG A 62 -3.59 -7.18 7.17
CA ARG A 62 -2.89 -8.49 7.13
C ARG A 62 -3.76 -9.60 6.54
N GLN A 63 -5.08 -9.59 6.76
CA GLN A 63 -6.00 -10.54 6.13
C GLN A 63 -6.06 -10.32 4.61
N LEU A 64 -6.12 -9.06 4.20
CA LEU A 64 -6.13 -8.68 2.79
C LEU A 64 -4.88 -9.16 2.04
N LEU A 65 -3.68 -8.93 2.60
CA LEU A 65 -2.45 -9.34 1.91
C LEU A 65 -2.27 -10.86 1.89
N ARG A 66 -2.67 -11.56 2.97
CA ARG A 66 -2.70 -13.03 2.97
C ARG A 66 -3.63 -13.61 1.91
N LYS A 67 -4.76 -12.96 1.61
CA LYS A 67 -5.68 -13.39 0.55
C LYS A 67 -4.99 -13.45 -0.82
N TYR A 68 -3.97 -12.62 -1.04
CA TYR A 68 -3.22 -12.54 -2.30
C TYR A 68 -1.79 -13.09 -2.20
N ASP A 69 -1.46 -13.82 -1.13
CA ASP A 69 -0.12 -14.37 -0.87
C ASP A 69 1.01 -13.32 -0.93
N LEU A 70 0.73 -12.11 -0.43
CA LEU A 70 1.68 -10.99 -0.40
C LEU A 70 2.20 -10.74 1.01
N GLU A 71 3.50 -10.45 1.11
CA GLU A 71 4.12 -9.97 2.33
C GLU A 71 4.17 -8.44 2.40
N ILE A 72 4.18 -7.89 3.62
CA ILE A 72 4.55 -6.48 3.83
C ILE A 72 6.07 -6.44 3.97
N SER A 73 6.77 -5.86 3.00
CA SER A 73 8.22 -5.64 3.11
C SER A 73 8.55 -4.41 3.94
N SER A 74 7.72 -3.37 3.84
CA SER A 74 7.94 -2.08 4.51
C SER A 74 6.67 -1.23 4.52
N LEU A 75 6.67 -0.22 5.40
CA LEU A 75 5.67 0.83 5.46
C LEU A 75 6.33 2.14 5.02
N ALA A 76 5.84 2.71 3.93
CA ALA A 76 6.36 3.92 3.31
C ALA A 76 5.67 5.16 3.91
N TYR A 77 6.31 5.74 4.92
CA TYR A 77 5.89 7.01 5.53
C TYR A 77 6.86 8.12 5.13
N TYR A 78 6.49 8.92 4.13
CA TYR A 78 7.34 10.01 3.60
C TYR A 78 6.65 11.38 3.76
N PRO A 79 6.74 12.04 4.92
CA PRO A 79 6.01 13.28 5.22
C PRO A 79 6.57 14.53 4.51
N ASN A 80 7.69 14.39 3.77
CA ASN A 80 8.49 15.49 3.23
C ASN A 80 7.90 16.09 1.98
#